data_AF-M1WAM1-F1
#
_entry.id   AF-M1WAM1-F1
#
_cell.length_a   1.000
_cell.length_b   1.000
_cell.length_c   1.000
_cell.angle_alpha   90.00
_cell.angle_beta   90.00
_cell.angle_gamma   90.00
#
_symmetry.space_group_name_H-M   'P 1'
#
loop_
_entity.id
_entity.type
_entity.pdbx_description
1 polymer ?
#
loop_
_entity_poly.entity_id
_entity_poly.type
_entity_poly.pdbx_seq_one_letter_code
_entity_poly.pdbx_strand_id
1 'polypeptide(L)'
;MLESGLQPWMVAWTRGFTTGREAFLHFENQMIEAIPVPAGVPQGSPISPILFLIYIAPLYEKLKAAEHTITLGFSDDTNIIAYGRTVEETQERLESAWSICQDWSVE
;
A
#
# COMPACT_ATOMS: atom_id res chain seq x y z
N MET A 1 10.88 -4.92 1.33
CA MET A 1 12.02 -4.24 0.64
C MET A 1 13.35 -4.96 0.81
N LEU A 2 13.78 -5.30 2.03
CA LEU A 2 15.03 -6.06 2.22
C LEU A 2 14.98 -7.46 1.58
N GLU A 3 13.81 -8.08 1.60
CA GLU A 3 13.55 -9.40 0.99
C GLU A 3 13.26 -9.33 -0.52
N SER A 4 13.21 -8.12 -1.08
CA SER A 4 12.78 -7.87 -2.47
C SER A 4 13.91 -8.01 -3.50
N GLY A 5 15.12 -8.41 -3.08
CA GLY A 5 16.30 -8.50 -3.97
C GLY A 5 16.84 -7.14 -4.45
N LEU A 6 16.36 -6.04 -3.88
CA LEU A 6 16.82 -4.69 -4.22
C LEU A 6 18.24 -4.45 -3.69
N GLN A 7 18.99 -3.62 -4.42
CA GLN A 7 20.34 -3.26 -4.00
C GLN A 7 20.30 -2.51 -2.65
N PRO A 8 21.23 -2.78 -1.72
CA PRO A 8 21.21 -2.16 -0.39
C PRO A 8 21.15 -0.64 -0.39
N TRP A 9 21.81 0.00 -1.38
CA TRP A 9 21.79 1.45 -1.51
C TRP A 9 20.41 2.01 -1.84
N MET A 10 19.57 1.26 -2.59
CA MET A 10 18.20 1.69 -2.89
C MET A 10 17.36 1.66 -1.61
N VAL A 11 17.53 0.62 -0.78
CA VAL A 11 16.83 0.52 0.50
C VAL A 11 17.25 1.66 1.44
N ALA A 12 18.55 1.96 1.51
CA ALA A 12 19.07 3.09 2.29
C ALA A 12 18.52 4.43 1.78
N TRP A 13 18.49 4.62 0.45
CA TRP A 13 17.93 5.82 -0.16
C TRP A 13 16.44 5.97 0.13
N THR A 14 15.64 4.92 -0.05
CA THR A 14 14.21 4.94 0.26
C THR A 14 13.97 5.26 1.73
N ARG A 15 14.76 4.70 2.65
CA ARG A 15 14.69 5.03 4.08
C ARG A 15 14.96 6.51 4.32
N GLY A 16 16.02 7.07 3.72
CA GLY A 16 16.31 8.50 3.81
C GLY A 16 15.20 9.37 3.21
N PHE A 17 14.55 8.89 2.15
CA PHE A 17 13.44 9.58 1.49
C PHE A 17 12.15 9.59 2.32
N THR A 18 11.87 8.57 3.13
CA THR A 18 10.60 8.43 3.86
C THR A 18 10.67 8.76 5.35
N THR A 19 11.87 8.82 5.95
CA THR A 19 12.06 9.06 7.39
C THR A 19 12.57 10.47 7.69
N GLY A 20 12.37 10.95 8.93
CA GLY A 20 12.86 12.26 9.38
C GLY A 20 12.27 13.45 8.62
N ARG A 21 11.07 13.28 8.04
CA ARG A 21 10.40 14.31 7.24
C ARG A 21 9.62 15.26 8.13
N GLU A 22 9.59 16.50 7.69
CA GLU A 22 8.78 17.57 8.27
C GLU A 22 7.99 18.25 7.14
N ALA A 23 6.82 18.76 7.47
CA ALA A 23 5.98 19.56 6.60
C ALA A 23 5.86 20.99 7.15
N PHE A 24 5.84 21.96 6.24
CA PHE A 24 5.63 23.37 6.54
C PHE A 24 4.40 23.85 5.78
N LEU A 25 3.51 24.57 6.45
CA LEU A 25 2.43 25.30 5.80
C LEU A 25 2.85 26.76 5.64
N HIS A 26 2.84 27.25 4.42
CA HIS A 26 3.01 28.66 4.12
C HIS A 26 1.69 29.20 3.57
N PHE A 27 1.08 30.14 4.29
CA PHE A 27 -0.13 30.83 3.88
C PHE A 27 0.11 32.34 3.94
N GLU A 28 -0.13 33.03 2.84
CA GLU A 28 0.25 34.44 2.63
C GLU A 28 1.74 34.70 2.93
N ASN A 29 2.03 35.37 4.06
CA ASN A 29 3.38 35.70 4.54
C ASN A 29 3.70 35.03 5.90
N GLN A 30 2.89 34.05 6.32
CA GLN A 30 3.08 33.32 7.57
C GLN A 30 3.45 31.87 7.28
N MET A 31 4.54 31.43 7.91
CA MET A 31 4.95 30.03 7.93
C MET A 31 4.73 29.47 9.33
N ILE A 32 4.08 28.32 9.42
CA ILE A 32 3.93 27.61 10.69
C ILE A 32 5.22 26.88 11.07
N GLU A 33 5.32 26.48 12.33
CA GLU A 33 6.37 25.58 12.81
C GLU A 33 6.35 24.24 12.06
N ALA A 34 7.52 23.62 11.94
CA ALA A 34 7.70 22.32 11.31
C ALA A 34 6.78 21.26 11.95
N ILE A 35 5.99 20.58 11.14
CA ILE A 35 5.14 19.46 11.60
C ILE A 35 5.83 18.14 11.19
N PRO A 36 6.20 17.27 12.14
CA PRO A 36 6.75 15.96 11.81
C PRO A 36 5.79 15.10 10.97
N VAL A 37 6.31 14.43 9.95
CA VAL A 37 5.57 13.50 9.09
C VAL A 37 6.12 12.09 9.29
N PRO A 38 5.58 11.32 10.26
CA PRO A 38 6.18 10.05 10.68
C PRO A 38 5.98 8.91 9.67
N ALA A 39 5.01 9.03 8.75
CA ALA A 39 4.61 7.93 7.87
C ALA A 39 4.27 8.40 6.45
N GLY A 40 4.20 7.44 5.53
CA GLY A 40 3.84 7.65 4.12
C GLY A 40 5.00 8.11 3.24
N VAL A 41 4.65 8.60 2.07
CA VAL A 41 5.57 9.11 1.05
C VAL A 41 5.17 10.55 0.68
N PRO A 42 6.12 11.41 0.24
CA PRO A 42 5.79 12.77 -0.20
C PRO A 42 4.82 12.76 -1.40
N GLN A 43 3.64 13.34 -1.24
CA GLN A 43 2.69 13.51 -2.35
C GLN A 43 3.24 14.50 -3.38
N GLY A 44 3.00 14.23 -4.67
CA GLY A 44 3.56 15.01 -5.78
C GLY A 44 4.97 14.60 -6.21
N SER A 45 5.66 13.75 -5.45
CA SER A 45 6.93 13.17 -5.90
C SER A 45 6.69 12.07 -6.94
N PRO A 46 7.43 12.07 -8.08
CA PRO A 46 7.31 11.04 -9.11
C PRO A 46 7.61 9.61 -8.63
N ILE A 47 8.43 9.45 -7.59
CA ILE A 47 8.79 8.11 -7.08
C ILE A 47 7.75 7.56 -6.10
N SER A 48 6.90 8.41 -5.53
CA SER A 48 5.95 8.02 -4.49
C SER A 48 4.93 6.97 -4.96
N PRO A 49 4.33 7.07 -6.16
CA PRO A 49 3.46 6.01 -6.69
C PRO A 49 4.18 4.67 -6.86
N ILE A 50 5.45 4.67 -7.28
CA ILE A 50 6.25 3.45 -7.43
C ILE A 50 6.50 2.81 -6.07
N LEU A 51 6.86 3.61 -5.07
CA LEU A 51 7.06 3.12 -3.70
C LEU A 51 5.77 2.55 -3.10
N PHE A 52 4.63 3.18 -3.40
CA PHE A 52 3.32 2.66 -3.01
C PHE A 52 3.03 1.30 -3.66
N LEU A 53 3.29 1.13 -4.95
CA LEU A 53 3.14 -0.16 -5.64
C LEU A 53 4.02 -1.26 -5.01
N ILE A 54 5.26 -0.92 -4.63
CA ILE A 54 6.14 -1.86 -3.93
C ILE A 54 5.59 -2.20 -2.54
N TYR A 55 4.98 -1.24 -1.85
CA TYR A 55 4.37 -1.44 -0.53
C TYR A 55 3.15 -2.35 -0.59
N ILE A 56 2.27 -2.19 -1.58
CA ILE A 56 1.02 -2.99 -1.69
C ILE A 56 1.23 -4.35 -2.38
N ALA A 57 2.32 -4.55 -3.14
CA ALA A 57 2.58 -5.79 -3.86
C ALA A 57 2.48 -7.08 -3.01
N PRO A 58 2.98 -7.15 -1.75
CA PRO A 58 2.85 -8.34 -0.92
C PRO A 58 1.39 -8.74 -0.64
N LEU A 59 0.48 -7.77 -0.46
CA LEU A 59 -0.95 -8.06 -0.32
C LEU A 59 -1.48 -8.76 -1.57
N TYR A 60 -1.09 -8.29 -2.74
CA TYR A 60 -1.56 -8.83 -4.02
C TYR A 60 -0.99 -10.22 -4.27
N GLU A 61 0.24 -10.49 -3.85
CA GLU A 61 0.80 -11.85 -3.87
C GLU A 61 0.03 -12.79 -2.95
N LYS A 62 -0.35 -12.36 -1.74
CA LYS A 62 -1.16 -13.17 -0.82
C LYS A 62 -2.57 -13.43 -1.36
N LEU A 63 -3.20 -12.43 -1.98
CA LEU A 63 -4.54 -12.55 -2.58
C LEU A 63 -4.60 -13.57 -3.73
N LYS A 64 -3.47 -13.93 -4.36
CA LYS A 64 -3.44 -15.03 -5.34
C LYS A 64 -3.81 -16.39 -4.74
N ALA A 65 -3.71 -16.56 -3.42
CA ALA A 65 -4.13 -17.77 -2.74
C ALA A 65 -5.67 -17.89 -2.61
N ALA A 66 -6.41 -16.78 -2.77
CA ALA A 66 -7.86 -16.79 -2.75
C ALA A 66 -8.42 -17.33 -4.08
N GLU A 67 -8.79 -18.60 -4.09
CA GLU A 67 -9.35 -19.25 -5.28
C GLU A 67 -10.67 -18.61 -5.73
N HIS A 68 -10.91 -18.64 -7.05
CA HIS A 68 -12.14 -18.12 -7.65
C HIS A 68 -12.41 -16.64 -7.35
N THR A 69 -11.33 -15.87 -7.23
CA THR A 69 -11.38 -14.41 -7.12
C THR A 69 -10.54 -13.75 -8.23
N ILE A 70 -10.89 -12.51 -8.56
CA ILE A 70 -10.10 -11.63 -9.42
C ILE A 70 -9.78 -10.39 -8.59
N THR A 71 -8.50 -10.08 -8.44
CA THR A 71 -8.03 -8.85 -7.78
C THR A 71 -7.64 -7.82 -8.84
N LEU A 72 -8.21 -6.62 -8.76
CA LEU A 72 -7.95 -5.49 -9.65
C LEU A 72 -7.55 -4.27 -8.82
N GLY A 73 -6.36 -3.73 -9.11
CA GLY A 73 -5.82 -2.56 -8.41
C GLY A 73 -5.72 -1.33 -9.29
N PHE A 74 -6.05 -0.17 -8.74
CA PHE A 74 -5.77 1.12 -9.36
C PHE A 74 -5.48 2.16 -8.27
N SER A 75 -4.26 2.71 -8.26
CA SER A 75 -3.82 3.59 -7.17
C SER A 75 -4.04 2.89 -5.82
N ASP A 76 -4.75 3.53 -4.89
CA ASP A 76 -5.14 3.06 -3.57
C ASP A 76 -6.40 2.19 -3.57
N ASP A 77 -7.15 2.15 -4.67
CA ASP A 77 -8.35 1.31 -4.80
C ASP A 77 -7.97 -0.13 -5.15
N THR A 78 -8.49 -1.07 -4.36
CA THR A 78 -8.40 -2.51 -4.62
C THR A 78 -9.80 -3.11 -4.69
N ASN A 79 -10.13 -3.71 -5.83
CA ASN A 79 -11.38 -4.44 -6.05
C ASN A 79 -11.12 -5.94 -6.04
N ILE A 80 -11.89 -6.68 -5.26
CA ILE A 80 -11.90 -8.15 -5.24
C ILE A 80 -13.24 -8.62 -5.75
N ILE A 81 -13.23 -9.38 -6.84
CA ILE A 81 -14.42 -9.94 -7.46
C ILE A 81 -14.41 -11.44 -7.21
N ALA A 82 -15.32 -11.94 -6.38
CA ALA A 82 -15.55 -13.37 -6.20
C ALA A 82 -16.66 -13.85 -7.16
N TYR A 83 -16.58 -15.11 -7.59
CA TYR A 83 -17.62 -15.73 -8.43
C TYR A 83 -17.87 -17.17 -7.98
N GLY A 84 -19.12 -17.62 -8.10
CA GLY A 84 -19.58 -18.96 -7.71
C GLY A 84 -20.91 -19.33 -8.37
N ARG A 85 -21.37 -20.57 -8.15
CA ARG A 85 -22.65 -21.07 -8.66
C ARG A 85 -23.82 -20.67 -7.78
N THR A 86 -23.57 -20.41 -6.50
CA THR A 86 -24.56 -19.88 -5.55
C THR A 86 -24.06 -18.61 -4.88
N VAL A 87 -24.98 -17.92 -4.20
CA VAL A 87 -24.66 -16.72 -3.42
C VAL A 87 -23.76 -17.08 -2.24
N GLU A 88 -24.06 -18.19 -1.56
CA GLU A 88 -23.32 -18.70 -0.41
C GLU A 88 -21.87 -19.02 -0.79
N GLU A 89 -21.65 -19.75 -1.90
CA GLU A 89 -20.30 -20.05 -2.40
C GLU A 89 -19.52 -18.77 -2.76
N THR A 90 -20.20 -17.78 -3.35
CA THR A 90 -19.59 -16.49 -3.70
C THR A 90 -19.23 -15.68 -2.45
N GLN A 91 -20.09 -15.70 -1.43
CA GLN A 91 -19.87 -15.03 -0.16
C GLN A 91 -18.68 -15.66 0.58
N GLU A 92 -18.64 -16.99 0.72
CA GLU A 92 -17.54 -17.71 1.38
C GLU A 92 -16.17 -17.39 0.73
N ARG A 93 -16.14 -17.31 -0.61
CA ARG A 93 -14.93 -16.93 -1.36
C ARG A 93 -14.49 -15.50 -1.08
N LEU A 94 -15.44 -14.58 -1.05
CA LEU A 94 -15.16 -13.17 -0.76
C LEU A 94 -14.69 -12.99 0.69
N GLU A 95 -15.30 -13.70 1.64
CA GLU A 95 -14.89 -13.72 3.05
C GLU A 95 -13.46 -14.28 3.21
N SER A 96 -13.13 -15.35 2.48
CA SER A 96 -11.77 -15.90 2.49
C SER A 96 -10.74 -14.90 1.96
N ALA A 97 -11.03 -14.18 0.87
CA ALA A 97 -10.15 -13.15 0.35
C ALA A 97 -10.05 -11.94 1.31
N TRP A 98 -11.16 -11.58 1.94
CA TRP A 98 -11.22 -10.50 2.93
C TRP A 98 -10.35 -10.80 4.15
N SER A 99 -10.33 -12.04 4.64
CA SER A 99 -9.47 -12.45 5.76
C SER A 99 -7.99 -12.15 5.47
N ILE A 100 -7.53 -12.37 4.24
CA ILE A 100 -6.15 -12.06 3.82
C ILE A 100 -5.86 -10.56 3.93
N CYS A 101 -6.81 -9.71 3.52
CA CYS A 101 -6.70 -8.26 3.66
C CYS A 101 -6.65 -7.83 5.13
N GLN A 102 -7.47 -8.44 5.98
CA GLN A 102 -7.49 -8.16 7.41
C GLN A 102 -6.15 -8.51 8.06
N ASP A 103 -5.63 -9.71 7.78
CA ASP A 103 -4.35 -10.16 8.31
C ASP A 103 -3.21 -9.23 7.88
N TRP A 104 -3.19 -8.81 6.61
CA TRP A 104 -2.18 -7.87 6.11
C TRP A 104 -2.28 -6.47 6.74
N SER A 105 -3.47 -6.02 7.12
CA SER A 105 -3.68 -4.65 7.64
C SER A 105 -3.01 -4.38 9.00
N VAL A 106 -2.62 -5.45 9.71
CA VAL A 106 -2.02 -5.40 11.05
C VAL A 106 -0.54 -5.82 11.05
N GLU A 107 0.04 -6.10 9.89
CA GLU A 107 1.48 -6.36 9.70
C GLU A 107 2.32 -5.08 9.71
#